data_AF-A0A5Q4G280-F1
#
_entry.id   AF-A0A5Q4G280-F1
#
_cell.length_a   1.000
_cell.length_b   1.000
_cell.length_c   1.000
_cell.angle_alpha   90.00
_cell.angle_beta   90.00
_cell.angle_gamma   90.00
#
_symmetry.space_group_name_H-M   'P 1'
#
loop_
_entity.id
_entity.type
_entity.pdbx_description
1 polymer ?
#
loop_
_entity_poly.entity_id
_entity_poly.type
_entity_poly.pdbx_seq_one_letter_code
_entity_poly.pdbx_strand_id
1 'polypeptide(L)'
;MSRVFNFSAGPAALPEAVLQQAADEMLDWHGSGMSVMEMSHRGREFTDIITAAESDLRELMAIPDHYKVLFLQGGASLQFSMVPLNL
;
A
#
# COMPACT_ATOMS: atom_id res chain seq x y z
N MET A 1 -22.36 -15.93 7.59
CA MET A 1 -23.06 -14.81 6.93
C MET A 1 -22.51 -14.68 5.51
N SER A 2 -23.33 -14.37 4.51
CA SER A 2 -22.86 -14.12 3.14
C SER A 2 -22.22 -12.73 3.02
N ARG A 3 -21.15 -12.62 2.23
CA ARG A 3 -20.51 -11.32 1.93
C ARG A 3 -21.50 -10.36 1.27
N VAL A 4 -21.53 -9.10 1.72
CA VAL A 4 -22.42 -8.06 1.18
C VAL A 4 -21.89 -7.56 -0.17
N PHE A 5 -22.79 -7.25 -1.10
CA PHE A 5 -22.43 -6.56 -2.35
C PHE A 5 -22.08 -5.10 -2.06
N ASN A 6 -20.79 -4.78 -2.12
CA ASN A 6 -20.28 -3.44 -1.88
C ASN A 6 -20.00 -2.72 -3.21
N PHE A 7 -20.86 -1.75 -3.56
CA PHE A 7 -20.75 -0.91 -4.76
C PHE A 7 -20.27 0.53 -4.44
N SER A 8 -19.56 0.72 -3.32
CA SER A 8 -19.05 2.03 -2.93
C SER A 8 -18.06 2.59 -3.96
N ALA A 9 -18.09 3.91 -4.18
CA ALA A 9 -17.25 4.60 -5.15
C ALA A 9 -15.84 4.96 -4.63
N GLY A 10 -15.59 4.89 -3.32
CA GLY A 10 -14.32 5.24 -2.69
C GLY A 10 -14.47 5.70 -1.23
N PRO A 11 -13.82 5.06 -0.24
CA PRO A 11 -13.16 3.74 -0.33
C PRO A 11 -14.10 2.65 -0.85
N ALA A 12 -13.55 1.59 -1.44
CA ALA A 12 -14.29 0.57 -2.18
C ALA A 12 -13.97 -0.87 -1.70
N ALA A 13 -14.57 -1.86 -2.35
CA ALA A 13 -14.36 -3.27 -2.01
C ALA A 13 -12.91 -3.71 -2.28
N LEU A 14 -12.34 -4.47 -1.34
CA LEU A 14 -11.07 -5.18 -1.51
C LEU A 14 -11.30 -6.67 -1.83
N PRO A 15 -10.38 -7.34 -2.55
CA PRO A 15 -10.39 -8.79 -2.71
C PRO A 15 -10.38 -9.51 -1.36
N GLU A 16 -11.19 -10.57 -1.22
CA GLU A 16 -11.30 -11.32 0.03
C GLU A 16 -9.99 -11.96 0.47
N ALA A 17 -9.24 -12.50 -0.48
CA ALA A 17 -7.94 -13.13 -0.20
C ALA A 17 -6.94 -12.16 0.45
N VAL A 18 -6.95 -10.88 0.04
CA VAL A 18 -6.07 -9.84 0.60
C VAL A 18 -6.48 -9.49 2.03
N LEU A 19 -7.80 -9.37 2.29
CA LEU A 19 -8.31 -9.12 3.63
C LEU A 19 -8.00 -10.29 4.58
N GLN A 20 -8.13 -11.52 4.10
CA GLN A 20 -7.83 -12.71 4.89
C GLN A 20 -6.34 -12.77 5.23
N GLN A 21 -5.46 -12.55 4.25
CA GLN A 21 -4.02 -12.51 4.50
C GLN A 21 -3.64 -11.42 5.52
N ALA A 22 -4.15 -10.20 5.36
CA ALA A 22 -3.87 -9.13 6.31
C ALA A 22 -4.41 -9.43 7.73
N ALA A 23 -5.53 -10.14 7.84
CA ALA A 23 -6.07 -10.59 9.12
C ALA A 23 -5.20 -11.67 9.76
N ASP A 24 -4.74 -12.65 8.98
CA ASP A 24 -3.90 -13.75 9.45
C ASP A 24 -2.52 -13.26 9.93
N GLU A 25 -1.97 -12.23 9.27
CA GLU A 25 -0.67 -11.64 9.59
C GLU A 25 -0.75 -10.45 10.57
N MET A 26 -1.94 -10.08 11.06
CA MET A 26 -2.19 -8.83 11.79
C MET A 26 -1.33 -8.67 13.05
N LEU A 27 -1.15 -9.76 13.80
CA LEU A 27 -0.47 -9.76 15.11
C LEU A 27 1.01 -10.16 15.02
N ASP A 28 1.38 -10.89 13.96
CA ASP A 28 2.75 -11.32 13.73
C ASP A 28 2.99 -11.39 12.23
N TRP A 29 3.72 -10.40 11.72
CA TRP A 29 4.10 -10.37 10.32
C TRP A 29 5.29 -11.30 10.10
N HIS A 30 5.02 -12.44 9.47
CA HIS A 30 6.06 -13.35 8.95
C HIS A 30 7.06 -13.84 10.03
N GLY A 31 6.59 -13.95 11.28
CA GLY A 31 7.41 -14.39 12.41
C GLY A 31 8.31 -13.31 12.99
N SER A 32 8.08 -12.04 12.67
CA SER A 32 8.80 -10.91 13.29
C SER A 32 8.44 -10.69 14.76
N GLY A 33 7.37 -11.33 15.24
CA GLY A 33 6.85 -11.16 16.60
C GLY A 33 6.19 -9.80 16.84
N MET A 34 5.80 -9.11 15.78
CA MET A 34 5.16 -7.79 15.82
C MET A 34 4.25 -7.57 14.61
N SER A 35 3.25 -6.71 14.78
CA SER A 35 2.40 -6.25 13.68
C SER A 35 3.18 -5.36 12.71
N VAL A 36 2.79 -5.36 11.43
CA VAL A 36 3.30 -4.38 10.44
C VAL A 36 3.13 -2.92 10.92
N MET A 37 2.10 -2.65 11.72
CA MET A 37 1.83 -1.31 12.26
C MET A 37 2.78 -0.89 13.39
N GLU A 38 3.53 -1.83 13.97
CA GLU A 38 4.49 -1.59 15.06
C GLU A 38 5.93 -1.49 14.53
N MET A 39 6.15 -1.84 13.26
CA MET A 39 7.46 -1.83 12.63
C MET A 39 8.02 -0.41 12.47
N SER A 40 9.33 -0.29 12.62
CA SER A 40 10.02 0.92 12.17
C SER A 40 9.93 1.03 10.65
N HIS A 41 9.54 2.20 10.13
CA HIS A 41 9.55 2.50 8.70
C HIS A 41 10.96 2.47 8.06
N ARG A 42 12.01 2.37 8.89
CA ARG A 42 13.41 2.19 8.47
C ARG A 42 13.94 0.79 8.80
N GLY A 43 13.12 -0.04 9.42
CA GLY A 43 13.43 -1.44 9.71
C GLY A 43 13.49 -2.25 8.43
N ARG A 44 14.15 -3.39 8.49
CA ARG A 44 14.33 -4.27 7.33
C ARG A 44 12.98 -4.76 6.81
N GLU A 45 12.13 -5.19 7.72
CA GLU A 45 10.80 -5.74 7.45
C GLU A 45 9.95 -4.76 6.66
N PHE A 46 9.82 -3.51 7.11
CA PHE A 46 9.06 -2.48 6.37
C PHE A 46 9.74 -2.07 5.06
N THR A 47 11.07 -2.04 5.03
CA THR A 47 11.82 -1.73 3.80
C THR A 47 11.55 -2.78 2.71
N ASP A 48 11.47 -4.05 3.09
CA ASP A 48 11.14 -5.14 2.18
C ASP A 48 9.70 -4.98 1.63
N ILE A 49 8.73 -4.61 2.50
CA ILE A 49 7.33 -4.35 2.10
C ILE A 49 7.24 -3.21 1.08
N ILE A 50 7.85 -2.05 1.38
CA ILE A 50 7.72 -0.87 0.51
C ILE A 50 8.46 -1.05 -0.83
N THR A 51 9.57 -1.78 -0.82
CA THR A 51 10.34 -2.11 -2.02
C THR A 51 9.58 -3.09 -2.91
N ALA A 52 8.95 -4.11 -2.31
CA ALA A 52 8.09 -5.04 -3.03
C ALA A 52 6.90 -4.31 -3.66
N ALA A 53 6.21 -3.45 -2.90
CA ALA A 53 5.09 -2.66 -3.41
C ALA A 53 5.48 -1.74 -4.58
N GLU A 54 6.65 -1.10 -4.53
CA GLU A 54 7.18 -0.33 -5.67
C GLU A 54 7.48 -1.25 -6.87
N SER A 55 8.16 -2.37 -6.65
CA SER A 55 8.53 -3.33 -7.69
C SER A 55 7.30 -3.89 -8.42
N ASP A 56 6.31 -4.34 -7.66
CA ASP A 56 5.06 -4.90 -8.19
C ASP A 56 4.33 -3.85 -9.04
N LEU A 57 4.25 -2.60 -8.57
CA LEU A 57 3.63 -1.52 -9.35
C LEU A 57 4.38 -1.26 -10.65
N ARG A 58 5.72 -1.25 -10.61
CA ARG A 58 6.55 -1.05 -11.81
C ARG A 58 6.35 -2.17 -12.81
N GLU A 59 6.30 -3.42 -12.35
CA GLU A 59 6.05 -4.58 -13.20
C GLU A 59 4.67 -4.52 -13.84
N LEU A 60 3.61 -4.36 -13.03
CA LEU A 60 2.22 -4.35 -13.50
C LEU A 60 1.91 -3.22 -14.48
N MET A 61 2.53 -2.05 -14.29
CA MET A 61 2.30 -0.85 -15.09
C MET A 61 3.39 -0.60 -16.13
N ALA A 62 4.40 -1.47 -16.23
CA ALA A 62 5.57 -1.33 -17.10
C ALA A 62 6.26 0.05 -16.97
N ILE A 63 6.49 0.50 -15.74
CA ILE A 63 7.07 1.83 -15.45
C ILE A 63 8.58 1.83 -15.75
N PRO A 64 9.10 2.72 -16.63
CA PRO A 64 10.52 2.79 -16.92
C PRO A 64 11.40 3.27 -15.75
N ASP A 65 12.68 2.89 -15.76
CA ASP A 65 13.65 3.21 -14.69
C ASP A 65 13.92 4.71 -14.49
N HIS A 66 13.65 5.52 -15.51
CA HIS A 66 13.82 6.97 -15.45
C HIS A 66 12.65 7.69 -14.76
N TYR A 67 11.61 6.97 -14.34
CA TYR A 67 10.53 7.47 -13.49
C TYR A 67 10.72 7.06 -12.03
N LYS A 68 10.26 7.92 -11.12
CA LYS A 68 10.21 7.65 -9.67
C LYS A 68 8.76 7.36 -9.25
N VAL A 69 8.58 6.33 -8.43
CA VAL A 69 7.32 6.01 -7.75
C VAL A 69 7.39 6.61 -6.35
N LEU A 70 6.35 7.37 -5.96
CA LEU A 70 6.29 8.03 -4.65
C LEU A 70 5.01 7.62 -3.93
N PHE A 71 5.14 7.21 -2.67
CA PHE A 71 4.01 6.93 -1.78
C PHE A 71 3.80 8.14 -0.85
N LEU A 72 2.78 8.96 -1.16
CA LEU A 72 2.53 10.23 -0.48
C LEU A 72 1.18 10.24 0.24
N GLN A 73 1.12 10.99 1.34
CA GLN A 73 -0.12 11.25 2.07
C GLN A 73 -0.92 12.42 1.45
N GLY A 74 -2.12 12.67 1.95
CA GLY A 74 -2.98 13.80 1.54
C GLY A 74 -3.89 13.54 0.33
N GLY A 75 -3.75 12.37 -0.30
CA GLY A 75 -4.61 11.93 -1.40
C GLY A 75 -4.44 12.74 -2.68
N ALA A 76 -5.26 12.43 -3.68
CA ALA A 76 -5.22 13.12 -4.98
C ALA A 76 -5.48 14.63 -4.87
N SER A 77 -6.35 15.03 -3.94
CA SER A 77 -6.69 16.45 -3.72
C SER A 77 -5.49 17.29 -3.30
N LEU A 78 -4.55 16.75 -2.52
CA LEU A 78 -3.33 17.48 -2.16
C LEU A 78 -2.42 17.71 -3.38
N GLN A 79 -2.42 16.78 -4.35
CA GLN A 79 -1.62 16.92 -5.55
C GLN A 79 -2.06 18.11 -6.42
N PHE A 80 -3.32 18.57 -6.29
CA PHE A 80 -3.82 19.76 -7.00
C PHE A 80 -3.07 21.03 -6.61
N SER A 81 -2.52 21.13 -5.39
CA SER A 81 -1.67 22.24 -4.99
C SER A 81 -0.17 21.88 -5.03
N MET A 82 0.18 20.63 -4.73
CA MET A 82 1.58 20.19 -4.69
C MET A 82 2.26 20.29 -6.06
N VAL A 83 1.56 19.99 -7.16
CA VAL A 83 2.13 20.09 -8.51
C VAL A 83 2.42 21.56 -8.88
N PRO A 84 1.46 22.51 -8.85
CA PRO A 84 1.74 23.90 -9.20
C PRO A 84 2.78 24.60 -8.32
N LEU A 85 2.90 24.24 -7.04
CA LEU A 85 3.86 24.85 -6.12
C LEU A 85 5.30 24.36 -6.31
N ASN A 86 5.52 23.29 -7.09
CA ASN A 86 6.83 22.69 -7.35
C ASN A 86 7.27 22.79 -8.84
N LEU A 87 6.60 23.61 -9.64
CA LEU A 87 6.97 23.95 -11.03
C LEU A 87 7.60 25.34 -11.08
#